data_AF-A0A7X0H9L7-F1
#
_entry.id   AF-A0A7X0H9L7-F1
#
_cell.length_a   1.000
_cell.length_b   1.000
_cell.length_c   1.000
_cell.angle_alpha   90.00
_cell.angle_beta   90.00
_cell.angle_gamma   90.00
#
_symmetry.space_group_name_H-M   'P 1'
#
loop_
_entity.id
_entity.type
_entity.pdbx_description
1 polymer ?
#
loop_
_entity_poly.entity_id
_entity_poly.type
_entity_poly.pdbx_seq_one_letter_code
_entity_poly.pdbx_strand_id
1 'polypeptide(L)'
;MTIEGVQVAAVEIPQINAAITLPSDPTSPLTTEGLLGPTFTIKAFYDSGASGVLLAKETADALGVPLASGVEFGDVGVGGIDYFNVSENINIHLAPFLAPFGVGADIDNPATFTQTYNQVFTNIRAQVAQQNSDTFIGGLDVFGMPLFQGKTVTMDSRRFNGGEIEVTDVNVYNSGQLPNSVPDADFHIQTTYADFSRFTQTTGGEGPTFSENPFIGGDPLDALIPGGGVAAANTLSSIPLDTQVVASYGGTSSGGSWLYDMGAMTSIISEQQAALMGVTYSEDTLPDGTPFLEGAPLEDQFQLQVGGVGGTTTVAGFLLDTLTLPTVEGEPITYTKAPVLVLDIAVEDPDTGDQLTLAGILGMNLILPNFEINTLDLRASAFDFITFDEPSGLLGLTLNPDVVDITLPGDYNGNGVVDAADYTIWQDSFGSMDDLAADGNGNGIVDAADYTIWQDNFGNTSAASGLSNFTIIPEPASLLMVSGLGVLMASRRRNPITC
;
A
#
# COMPACT_ATOMS: atom_id res chain seq x y z
N MET A 1 -8.82 17.79 3.69
CA MET A 1 -8.90 17.47 2.24
C MET A 1 -9.80 16.25 2.05
N THR A 2 -10.63 16.23 1.00
CA THR A 2 -11.48 15.07 0.67
C THR A 2 -11.06 14.45 -0.67
N ILE A 3 -10.99 13.12 -0.73
CA ILE A 3 -10.69 12.33 -1.92
C ILE A 3 -11.86 11.38 -2.16
N GLU A 4 -12.36 11.33 -3.40
CA GLU A 4 -13.47 10.46 -3.78
C GLU A 4 -13.05 9.49 -4.89
N GLY A 5 -13.85 8.43 -5.09
CA GLY A 5 -13.71 7.56 -6.24
C GLY A 5 -12.50 6.61 -6.21
N VAL A 6 -11.90 6.40 -5.04
CA VAL A 6 -10.89 5.35 -4.86
C VAL A 6 -11.48 3.98 -5.14
N GLN A 7 -10.76 3.18 -5.91
CA GLN A 7 -11.16 1.83 -6.28
C GLN A 7 -10.49 0.76 -5.40
N VAL A 8 -10.98 -0.46 -5.59
CA VAL A 8 -10.75 -1.62 -4.71
C VAL A 8 -9.27 -2.00 -4.60
N ALA A 9 -8.48 -1.91 -5.67
CA ALA A 9 -7.08 -2.33 -5.67
C ALA A 9 -6.19 -1.33 -6.40
N ALA A 10 -4.97 -1.15 -5.92
CA ALA A 10 -3.92 -0.45 -6.65
C ALA A 10 -3.63 -1.19 -7.96
N VAL A 11 -3.32 -0.45 -9.02
CA VAL A 11 -2.88 -1.01 -10.31
C VAL A 11 -1.60 -1.82 -10.15
N GLU A 12 -0.81 -1.46 -9.15
CA GLU A 12 0.49 -2.02 -8.84
C GLU A 12 0.84 -1.81 -7.37
N ILE A 13 1.90 -2.47 -6.93
CA ILE A 13 2.59 -2.18 -5.68
C ILE A 13 4.06 -1.89 -6.00
N PRO A 14 4.74 -1.03 -5.21
CA PRO A 14 6.10 -0.59 -5.48
C PRO A 14 7.08 -1.74 -5.72
N GLN A 15 7.86 -1.61 -6.78
CA GLN A 15 8.94 -2.53 -7.12
C GLN A 15 10.28 -1.84 -7.10
N ILE A 16 11.35 -2.61 -6.87
CA ILE A 16 12.72 -2.11 -6.90
C ILE A 16 13.62 -3.06 -7.67
N ASN A 17 14.60 -2.52 -8.39
CA ASN A 17 15.67 -3.32 -8.97
C ASN A 17 16.76 -3.54 -7.93
N ALA A 18 17.24 -4.77 -7.82
CA ALA A 18 18.27 -5.13 -6.86
C ALA A 18 19.35 -6.03 -7.45
N ALA A 19 20.48 -6.09 -6.77
CA ALA A 19 21.55 -7.02 -7.05
C ALA A 19 22.21 -7.46 -5.74
N ILE A 20 22.72 -8.70 -5.73
CA ILE A 20 23.36 -9.27 -4.55
C ILE A 20 24.87 -9.38 -4.80
N THR A 21 25.67 -8.99 -3.81
CA THR A 21 27.12 -9.25 -3.79
C THR A 21 27.47 -9.96 -2.49
N LEU A 22 28.62 -10.66 -2.48
CA LEU A 22 29.15 -11.23 -1.24
C LEU A 22 30.01 -10.18 -0.52
N PRO A 23 30.06 -10.18 0.82
CA PRO A 23 30.96 -9.30 1.58
C PRO A 23 32.43 -9.43 1.17
N SER A 24 32.85 -10.60 0.69
CA SER A 24 34.21 -10.85 0.20
C SER A 24 34.52 -10.22 -1.17
N ASP A 25 33.50 -9.91 -1.97
CA ASP A 25 33.62 -9.28 -3.29
C ASP A 25 32.44 -8.31 -3.52
N PRO A 26 32.44 -7.13 -2.87
CA PRO A 26 31.30 -6.22 -2.85
C PRO A 26 31.07 -5.46 -4.17
N THR A 27 31.94 -5.64 -5.16
CA THR A 27 31.87 -4.93 -6.46
C THR A 27 31.41 -5.81 -7.61
N SER A 28 31.33 -7.13 -7.39
CA SER A 28 30.93 -8.10 -8.41
C SER A 28 29.59 -8.72 -8.00
N PRO A 29 28.50 -8.44 -8.73
CA PRO A 29 27.21 -9.05 -8.41
C PRO A 29 27.25 -10.56 -8.67
N LEU A 30 26.48 -11.31 -7.89
CA LEU A 30 26.15 -12.69 -8.21
C LEU A 30 25.38 -12.71 -9.54
N THR A 31 25.74 -13.61 -10.45
CA THR A 31 25.17 -13.68 -11.79
C THR A 31 24.56 -15.04 -12.07
N THR A 32 23.51 -15.07 -12.87
CA THR A 32 22.94 -16.27 -13.47
C THR A 32 22.89 -16.15 -14.99
N GLU A 33 22.67 -17.27 -15.69
CA GLU A 33 22.60 -17.28 -17.15
C GLU A 33 21.19 -16.87 -17.62
N GLY A 34 21.10 -15.76 -18.33
CA GLY A 34 19.88 -15.28 -18.98
C GLY A 34 19.82 -15.59 -20.48
N LEU A 35 18.69 -15.26 -21.11
CA LEU A 35 18.46 -15.54 -22.54
C LEU A 35 19.44 -14.82 -23.48
N LEU A 36 19.91 -13.63 -23.08
CA LEU A 36 20.77 -12.76 -23.89
C LEU A 36 22.21 -12.66 -23.33
N GLY A 37 22.53 -13.43 -22.29
CA GLY A 37 23.79 -13.39 -21.57
C GLY A 37 23.59 -13.42 -20.05
N PRO A 38 24.67 -13.29 -19.27
CA PRO A 38 24.59 -13.25 -17.82
C PRO A 38 23.73 -12.08 -17.33
N THR A 39 22.87 -12.33 -16.35
CA THR A 39 22.05 -11.33 -15.67
C THR A 39 22.29 -11.40 -14.17
N PHE A 40 22.10 -10.30 -13.48
CA PHE A 40 22.21 -10.24 -12.01
C PHE A 40 21.07 -9.47 -11.35
N THR A 41 20.23 -8.81 -12.14
CA THR A 41 19.12 -8.01 -11.61
C THR A 41 18.01 -8.90 -11.06
N ILE A 42 17.63 -8.61 -9.82
CA ILE A 42 16.41 -9.08 -9.17
C ILE A 42 15.38 -7.96 -9.26
N LYS A 43 14.14 -8.29 -9.61
CA LYS A 43 13.00 -7.40 -9.42
C LYS A 43 12.25 -7.87 -8.20
N ALA A 44 12.21 -7.03 -7.17
CA ALA A 44 11.57 -7.36 -5.90
C ALA A 44 10.43 -6.38 -5.61
N PHE A 45 9.42 -6.83 -4.87
CA PHE A 45 8.47 -5.92 -4.25
C PHE A 45 9.17 -5.18 -3.11
N TYR A 46 8.97 -3.87 -3.05
CA TYR A 46 9.60 -3.02 -2.05
C TYR A 46 8.56 -2.66 -0.99
N ASP A 47 8.61 -3.39 0.11
CA ASP A 47 7.47 -3.61 0.98
C ASP A 47 7.79 -3.21 2.42
N SER A 48 7.27 -2.06 2.85
CA SER A 48 7.40 -1.58 4.23
C SER A 48 6.63 -2.43 5.25
N GLY A 49 5.67 -3.26 4.82
CA GLY A 49 4.96 -4.21 5.66
C GLY A 49 5.82 -5.41 6.07
N ALA A 50 6.86 -5.74 5.31
CA ALA A 50 7.79 -6.82 5.62
C ALA A 50 8.90 -6.35 6.57
N SER A 51 9.04 -7.01 7.73
CA SER A 51 10.11 -6.69 8.71
C SER A 51 11.51 -7.10 8.23
N GLY A 52 11.62 -7.90 7.17
CA GLY A 52 12.88 -8.45 6.66
C GLY A 52 12.97 -8.55 5.14
N VAL A 53 14.03 -9.20 4.67
CA VAL A 53 14.21 -9.49 3.24
C VAL A 53 13.90 -10.97 2.99
N LEU A 54 13.04 -11.25 2.02
CA LEU A 54 12.69 -12.58 1.54
C LEU A 54 13.16 -12.76 0.10
N LEU A 55 13.86 -13.86 -0.15
CA LEU A 55 14.20 -14.32 -1.49
C LEU A 55 13.39 -15.56 -1.85
N ALA A 56 12.87 -15.55 -3.07
CA ALA A 56 12.32 -16.74 -3.68
C ALA A 56 13.41 -17.82 -3.79
N LYS A 57 13.00 -19.08 -3.68
CA LYS A 57 13.93 -20.21 -3.81
C LYS A 57 14.61 -20.19 -5.19
N GLU A 58 13.83 -19.88 -6.22
CA GLU A 58 14.28 -19.81 -7.60
C GLU A 58 15.35 -18.74 -7.79
N THR A 59 15.15 -17.55 -7.23
CA THR A 59 16.11 -16.45 -7.26
C THR A 59 17.39 -16.81 -6.52
N ALA A 60 17.28 -17.36 -5.31
CA ALA A 60 18.42 -17.76 -4.50
C ALA A 60 19.24 -18.88 -5.15
N ASP A 61 18.59 -19.92 -5.68
CA ASP A 61 19.24 -21.03 -6.38
C ASP A 61 19.91 -20.55 -7.68
N ALA A 62 19.23 -19.69 -8.47
CA ALA A 62 19.74 -19.19 -9.73
C ALA A 62 21.00 -18.34 -9.57
N LEU A 63 21.05 -17.50 -8.54
CA LEU A 63 22.20 -16.64 -8.22
C LEU A 63 23.26 -17.33 -7.35
N GLY A 64 22.96 -18.52 -6.81
CA GLY A 64 23.86 -19.24 -5.91
C GLY A 64 24.06 -18.53 -4.57
N VAL A 65 22.99 -17.97 -4.00
CA VAL A 65 23.03 -17.29 -2.69
C VAL A 65 23.44 -18.30 -1.60
N PRO A 66 24.52 -18.03 -0.84
CA PRO A 66 24.98 -18.95 0.20
C PRO A 66 23.99 -19.00 1.37
N LEU A 67 23.70 -20.21 1.84
CA LEU A 67 22.81 -20.45 2.98
C LEU A 67 23.60 -20.77 4.25
N ALA A 68 23.17 -20.20 5.37
CA ALA A 68 23.71 -20.50 6.68
C ALA A 68 23.40 -21.95 7.06
N SER A 69 24.43 -22.72 7.39
CA SER A 69 24.29 -24.15 7.64
C SER A 69 23.52 -24.42 8.93
N GLY A 70 22.40 -25.15 8.82
CA GLY A 70 21.60 -25.61 9.96
C GLY A 70 20.76 -24.53 10.62
N VAL A 71 20.62 -23.36 9.99
CA VAL A 71 19.76 -22.27 10.48
C VAL A 71 18.41 -22.34 9.79
N GLU A 72 17.34 -22.33 10.57
CA GLU A 72 15.97 -22.30 10.09
C GLU A 72 15.20 -21.19 10.81
N PHE A 73 14.41 -20.45 10.05
CA PHE A 73 13.59 -19.35 10.51
C PHE A 73 12.12 -19.69 10.31
N GLY A 74 11.29 -19.53 11.35
CA GLY A 74 9.84 -19.70 11.30
C GLY A 74 9.15 -18.35 11.39
N ASP A 75 8.30 -18.06 10.41
CA ASP A 75 7.44 -16.87 10.38
C ASP A 75 5.98 -17.27 10.56
N VAL A 76 5.23 -16.48 11.34
CA VAL A 76 3.82 -16.74 11.63
C VAL A 76 2.97 -15.90 10.66
N GLY A 77 2.28 -16.58 9.73
CA GLY A 77 1.34 -15.94 8.79
C GLY A 77 -0.11 -16.38 8.98
N VAL A 78 -0.98 -15.89 8.09
CA VAL A 78 -2.43 -16.19 8.08
C VAL A 78 -2.73 -17.68 7.97
N GLY A 79 -1.84 -18.47 7.33
CA GLY A 79 -1.98 -19.93 7.21
C GLY A 79 -1.24 -20.76 8.28
N GLY A 80 -0.63 -20.12 9.30
CA GLY A 80 0.21 -20.77 10.31
C GLY A 80 1.70 -20.45 10.14
N ILE A 81 2.56 -21.30 10.71
CA ILE A 81 4.02 -21.10 10.64
C ILE A 81 4.55 -21.68 9.33
N ASP A 82 5.21 -20.83 8.54
CA ASP A 82 6.05 -21.25 7.41
C ASP A 82 7.52 -21.15 7.80
N TYR A 83 8.32 -22.07 7.24
CA TYR A 83 9.75 -22.17 7.53
C TYR A 83 10.59 -21.78 6.31
N PHE A 84 11.65 -21.03 6.60
CA PHE A 84 12.60 -20.47 5.65
C PHE A 84 14.01 -20.91 6.01
N ASN A 85 14.84 -21.08 4.98
CA ASN A 85 16.28 -21.06 5.19
C ASN A 85 16.73 -19.62 5.47
N VAL A 86 17.93 -19.45 6.02
CA VAL A 86 18.53 -18.13 6.20
C VAL A 86 19.81 -18.04 5.39
N SER A 87 20.02 -16.95 4.66
CA SER A 87 21.27 -16.72 3.94
C SER A 87 22.45 -16.52 4.91
N GLU A 88 23.67 -16.75 4.42
CA GLU A 88 24.85 -16.09 5.00
C GLU A 88 24.75 -14.57 4.80
N ASN A 89 25.67 -13.81 5.38
CA ASN A 89 25.72 -12.35 5.18
C ASN A 89 25.94 -12.04 3.69
N ILE A 90 25.01 -11.27 3.12
CA ILE A 90 25.08 -10.72 1.77
C ILE A 90 25.06 -9.19 1.83
N ASN A 91 25.49 -8.54 0.74
CA ASN A 91 25.17 -7.14 0.52
C ASN A 91 24.12 -7.04 -0.58
N ILE A 92 23.14 -6.19 -0.36
CA ILE A 92 22.09 -5.87 -1.31
C ILE A 92 22.36 -4.47 -1.84
N HIS A 93 22.35 -4.34 -3.16
CA HIS A 93 22.46 -3.05 -3.83
C HIS A 93 21.15 -2.76 -4.55
N LEU A 94 20.62 -1.54 -4.43
CA LEU A 94 19.38 -1.12 -5.09
C LEU A 94 19.67 -0.15 -6.22
N ALA A 95 18.88 -0.27 -7.27
CA ALA A 95 18.77 0.65 -8.38
C ALA A 95 17.31 1.09 -8.54
N PRO A 96 17.04 2.30 -9.07
CA PRO A 96 15.68 2.75 -9.34
C PRO A 96 14.88 1.74 -10.18
N PHE A 97 13.59 1.64 -9.90
CA PHE A 97 12.65 0.99 -10.78
C PHE A 97 12.01 2.05 -11.66
N LEU A 98 12.32 1.99 -12.95
CA LEU A 98 11.73 2.86 -13.96
C LEU A 98 10.82 2.01 -14.84
N ALA A 99 9.55 2.38 -14.90
CA ALA A 99 8.56 1.74 -15.74
C ALA A 99 8.94 1.81 -17.24
N PRO A 100 8.40 0.92 -18.09
CA PRO A 100 9.15 0.14 -19.08
C PRO A 100 9.83 0.91 -20.23
N PHE A 101 9.66 2.22 -20.33
CA PHE A 101 10.36 3.06 -21.32
C PHE A 101 11.30 4.10 -20.69
N GLY A 102 11.57 4.00 -19.38
CA GLY A 102 12.68 4.68 -18.70
C GLY A 102 14.05 4.15 -19.16
N VAL A 103 14.41 4.42 -20.43
CA VAL A 103 15.75 4.25 -20.97
C VAL A 103 16.74 5.06 -20.14
N GLY A 104 17.57 4.36 -19.34
CA GLY A 104 18.68 4.99 -18.62
C GLY A 104 19.94 4.13 -18.59
N ALA A 105 19.84 2.87 -18.20
CA ALA A 105 20.98 1.97 -18.11
C ALA A 105 20.57 0.54 -18.46
N ASP A 106 21.45 -0.17 -19.16
CA ASP A 106 21.43 -1.63 -19.16
C ASP A 106 21.69 -2.07 -17.70
N ILE A 107 20.61 -2.42 -17.00
CA ILE A 107 20.62 -2.78 -15.57
C ILE A 107 21.47 -4.02 -15.31
N ASP A 108 21.70 -4.86 -16.32
CA ASP A 108 22.58 -6.03 -16.24
C ASP A 108 23.99 -5.75 -16.82
N ASN A 109 24.40 -4.49 -16.99
CA ASN A 109 25.75 -4.13 -17.46
C ASN A 109 26.76 -4.08 -16.29
N PRO A 110 27.74 -5.01 -16.22
CA PRO A 110 28.71 -5.04 -15.13
C PRO A 110 29.62 -3.79 -15.10
N ALA A 111 29.83 -3.12 -16.23
CA ALA A 111 30.70 -1.94 -16.30
C ALA A 111 30.10 -0.71 -15.60
N THR A 112 28.76 -0.66 -15.48
CA THR A 112 28.03 0.44 -14.83
C THR A 112 27.44 0.03 -13.48
N PHE A 113 27.66 -1.21 -13.04
CA PHE A 113 27.05 -1.79 -11.84
C PHE A 113 27.06 -0.84 -10.63
N THR A 114 28.25 -0.41 -10.18
CA THR A 114 28.38 0.47 -9.00
C THR A 114 27.79 1.88 -9.17
N GLN A 115 27.58 2.32 -10.41
CA GLN A 115 26.94 3.60 -10.71
C GLN A 115 25.41 3.47 -10.65
N THR A 116 24.89 2.38 -11.23
CA THR A 116 23.45 2.08 -11.31
C THR A 116 22.91 1.63 -9.95
N TYR A 117 23.59 0.69 -9.30
CA TYR A 117 23.24 0.10 -8.02
C TYR A 117 24.00 0.78 -6.88
N ASN A 118 23.68 2.05 -6.65
CA ASN A 118 24.47 2.91 -5.76
C ASN A 118 23.95 3.00 -4.32
N GLN A 119 22.80 2.38 -4.02
CA GLN A 119 22.29 2.24 -2.65
C GLN A 119 22.69 0.88 -2.10
N VAL A 120 23.66 0.85 -1.18
CA VAL A 120 24.27 -0.39 -0.70
C VAL A 120 23.92 -0.66 0.76
N PHE A 121 23.46 -1.86 1.04
CA PHE A 121 23.14 -2.38 2.37
C PHE A 121 24.00 -3.61 2.64
N THR A 122 24.76 -3.61 3.73
CA THR A 122 25.76 -4.65 4.02
C THR A 122 25.35 -5.51 5.20
N ASN A 123 25.80 -6.78 5.21
CA ASN A 123 25.53 -7.75 6.28
C ASN A 123 24.04 -8.05 6.45
N ILE A 124 23.31 -8.12 5.34
CA ILE A 124 21.92 -8.57 5.34
C ILE A 124 21.90 -10.09 5.38
N ARG A 125 21.05 -10.66 6.24
CA ARG A 125 20.67 -12.06 6.23
C ARG A 125 19.22 -12.17 5.78
N ALA A 126 19.01 -12.72 4.60
CA ALA A 126 17.69 -12.86 4.01
C ALA A 126 17.03 -14.18 4.44
N GLN A 127 15.71 -14.16 4.55
CA GLN A 127 14.88 -15.34 4.50
C GLN A 127 14.96 -15.91 3.07
N VAL A 128 15.04 -17.23 2.93
CA VAL A 128 15.04 -17.90 1.63
C VAL A 128 14.00 -19.01 1.65
N ALA A 129 13.03 -18.93 0.75
CA ALA A 129 11.96 -19.92 0.66
C ALA A 129 12.53 -21.35 0.52
N GLN A 130 11.94 -22.31 1.23
CA GLN A 130 12.36 -23.72 1.17
C GLN A 130 11.78 -24.46 -0.03
N GLN A 131 10.66 -23.96 -0.56
CA GLN A 131 9.96 -24.53 -1.70
C GLN A 131 9.91 -23.52 -2.84
N ASN A 132 9.81 -24.04 -4.07
CA ASN A 132 9.51 -23.20 -5.22
C ASN A 132 8.09 -22.64 -5.07
N SER A 133 7.92 -21.45 -5.61
CA SER A 133 6.64 -20.77 -5.68
C SER A 133 5.55 -21.62 -6.34
N ASP A 134 4.32 -21.43 -5.88
CA ASP A 134 3.16 -21.88 -6.65
C ASP A 134 3.10 -21.10 -7.97
N THR A 135 2.71 -21.78 -9.04
CA THR A 135 2.40 -21.24 -10.36
C THR A 135 1.46 -20.04 -10.35
N PHE A 136 0.67 -19.84 -9.29
CA PHE A 136 -0.24 -18.70 -9.16
C PHE A 136 0.45 -17.40 -8.71
N ILE A 137 1.39 -17.47 -7.76
CA ILE A 137 2.06 -16.30 -7.17
C ILE A 137 3.40 -16.02 -7.87
N GLY A 138 4.07 -17.06 -8.40
CA GLY A 138 5.41 -16.94 -8.97
C GLY A 138 6.49 -16.71 -7.90
N GLY A 139 7.77 -16.74 -8.31
CA GLY A 139 8.90 -16.51 -7.41
C GLY A 139 8.80 -15.11 -6.81
N LEU A 140 8.53 -15.03 -5.51
CA LEU A 140 8.29 -13.77 -4.81
C LEU A 140 9.54 -13.35 -4.03
N ASP A 141 10.21 -12.30 -4.53
CA ASP A 141 11.26 -11.59 -3.81
C ASP A 141 10.65 -10.36 -3.13
N VAL A 142 10.80 -10.24 -1.81
CA VAL A 142 10.25 -9.13 -0.99
C VAL A 142 11.36 -8.45 -0.23
N PHE A 143 11.49 -7.15 -0.43
CA PHE A 143 12.58 -6.34 0.07
C PHE A 143 12.03 -5.38 1.11
N GLY A 144 12.08 -5.80 2.38
CA GLY A 144 11.45 -5.08 3.47
C GLY A 144 12.33 -4.08 4.21
N MET A 145 11.89 -3.72 5.42
CA MET A 145 12.38 -2.59 6.21
C MET A 145 13.90 -2.49 6.43
N PRO A 146 14.71 -3.58 6.49
CA PRO A 146 16.17 -3.45 6.53
C PRO A 146 16.75 -2.64 5.37
N LEU A 147 16.04 -2.59 4.24
CA LEU A 147 16.44 -1.85 3.04
C LEU A 147 15.79 -0.46 2.94
N PHE A 148 15.05 -0.03 3.96
CA PHE A 148 14.54 1.34 4.13
C PHE A 148 15.35 2.14 5.16
N GLN A 149 16.08 1.46 6.04
CA GLN A 149 16.88 2.07 7.11
C GLN A 149 17.82 3.18 6.59
N GLY A 150 17.64 4.40 7.09
CA GLY A 150 18.46 5.55 6.73
C GLY A 150 18.12 6.17 5.37
N LYS A 151 17.01 5.78 4.75
CA LYS A 151 16.65 6.15 3.37
C LYS A 151 15.39 6.99 3.28
N THR A 152 15.31 7.69 2.17
CA THR A 152 14.08 8.29 1.69
C THR A 152 13.68 7.62 0.38
N VAL A 153 12.46 7.11 0.34
CA VAL A 153 11.89 6.40 -0.81
C VAL A 153 10.87 7.30 -1.47
N THR A 154 10.95 7.45 -2.79
CA THR A 154 9.99 8.25 -3.56
C THR A 154 9.30 7.41 -4.61
N MET A 155 8.00 7.56 -4.74
CA MET A 155 7.16 7.02 -5.81
C MET A 155 6.64 8.19 -6.64
N ASP A 156 6.86 8.17 -7.96
CA ASP A 156 6.36 9.17 -8.92
C ASP A 156 5.26 8.54 -9.77
N SER A 157 4.02 9.00 -9.60
CA SER A 157 2.84 8.50 -10.29
C SER A 157 2.42 9.38 -11.47
N ARG A 158 3.15 10.47 -11.77
CA ARG A 158 2.75 11.46 -12.79
C ARG A 158 2.63 10.90 -14.19
N ARG A 159 3.41 9.88 -14.53
CA ARG A 159 3.36 9.26 -15.86
C ARG A 159 2.01 8.59 -16.10
N PHE A 160 1.54 7.85 -15.09
CA PHE A 160 0.20 7.28 -15.08
C PHE A 160 -0.87 8.37 -15.10
N ASN A 161 -0.74 9.38 -14.23
CA ASN A 161 -1.68 10.49 -14.15
C ASN A 161 -1.77 11.27 -15.48
N GLY A 162 -0.66 11.34 -16.24
CA GLY A 162 -0.56 11.93 -17.58
C GLY A 162 -1.09 11.05 -18.73
N GLY A 163 -1.66 9.88 -18.44
CA GLY A 163 -2.28 8.98 -19.42
C GLY A 163 -1.34 7.95 -20.07
N GLU A 164 -0.10 7.82 -19.61
CA GLU A 164 0.78 6.72 -20.02
C GLU A 164 0.42 5.45 -19.21
N ILE A 165 0.42 4.28 -19.85
CA ILE A 165 0.33 2.97 -19.14
C ILE A 165 1.74 2.60 -18.64
N GLU A 166 2.39 3.54 -17.96
CA GLU A 166 3.72 3.33 -17.37
C GLU A 166 3.61 3.48 -15.86
N VAL A 167 4.04 2.39 -15.22
CA VAL A 167 4.11 2.02 -13.81
C VAL A 167 4.81 3.12 -12.95
N THR A 168 4.60 3.10 -11.65
CA THR A 168 5.08 4.08 -10.67
C THR A 168 6.59 3.98 -10.56
N ASP A 169 7.29 5.11 -10.78
CA ASP A 169 8.75 5.12 -10.72
C ASP A 169 9.19 5.15 -9.24
N VAL A 170 9.94 4.15 -8.80
CA VAL A 170 10.43 4.02 -7.42
C VAL A 170 11.91 4.35 -7.35
N ASN A 171 12.27 5.32 -6.52
CA ASN A 171 13.64 5.74 -6.29
C ASN A 171 13.98 5.73 -4.80
N VAL A 172 15.24 5.44 -4.49
CA VAL A 172 15.77 5.37 -3.12
C VAL A 172 16.97 6.30 -2.99
N TYR A 173 16.92 7.18 -1.99
CA TYR A 173 17.97 8.16 -1.68
C TYR A 173 18.44 7.98 -0.25
N ASN A 174 19.64 8.48 0.07
CA ASN A 174 19.98 8.68 1.49
C ASN A 174 19.12 9.82 2.05
N SER A 175 18.72 9.70 3.31
CA SER A 175 17.93 10.76 3.94
C SER A 175 18.64 12.12 3.89
N GLY A 176 17.86 13.17 3.61
CA GLY A 176 18.34 14.53 3.35
C GLY A 176 19.04 14.74 2.00
N GLN A 177 19.05 13.75 1.10
CA GLN A 177 19.63 13.84 -0.25
C GLN A 177 18.59 13.77 -1.37
N LEU A 178 17.33 14.12 -1.08
CA LEU A 178 16.30 14.24 -2.11
C LEU A 178 16.72 15.24 -3.20
N PRO A 179 16.57 14.89 -4.49
CA PRO A 179 16.85 15.82 -5.57
C PRO A 179 15.75 16.88 -5.68
N ASN A 180 16.11 18.09 -6.13
CA ASN A 180 15.16 19.20 -6.33
C ASN A 180 14.02 18.90 -7.33
N SER A 181 14.10 17.78 -8.08
CA SER A 181 13.04 17.33 -8.97
C SER A 181 11.87 16.68 -8.23
N VAL A 182 12.10 16.24 -6.99
CA VAL A 182 11.04 15.78 -6.08
C VAL A 182 10.53 17.04 -5.36
N PRO A 183 9.26 17.42 -5.52
CA PRO A 183 8.69 18.57 -4.84
C PRO A 183 8.58 18.35 -3.33
N ASP A 184 8.47 19.45 -2.58
CA ASP A 184 8.06 19.37 -1.18
C ASP A 184 6.62 18.85 -1.11
N ALA A 185 6.32 18.00 -0.13
CA ALA A 185 4.99 17.44 0.04
C ALA A 185 4.00 18.49 0.58
N ASP A 186 2.75 18.38 0.14
CA ASP A 186 1.63 19.23 0.59
C ASP A 186 1.08 18.78 1.95
N PHE A 187 1.12 17.47 2.21
CA PHE A 187 0.72 16.85 3.47
C PHE A 187 1.78 15.89 3.96
N HIS A 188 1.94 15.81 5.28
CA HIS A 188 2.78 14.81 5.93
C HIS A 188 1.97 13.99 6.90
N ILE A 189 2.11 12.68 6.82
CA ILE A 189 1.57 11.74 7.81
C ILE A 189 2.74 11.29 8.68
N GLN A 190 2.61 11.45 9.99
CA GLN A 190 3.59 10.95 10.95
C GLN A 190 3.44 9.43 11.06
N THR A 191 4.56 8.72 10.91
CA THR A 191 4.64 7.29 11.20
C THR A 191 5.32 7.04 12.55
N THR A 192 4.87 5.98 13.23
CA THR A 192 5.59 5.33 14.34
C THR A 192 6.16 4.02 13.86
N TYR A 193 6.98 3.36 14.68
CA TYR A 193 7.64 2.11 14.34
C TYR A 193 7.39 1.06 15.42
N ALA A 194 7.24 -0.20 15.02
CA ALA A 194 7.02 -1.32 15.92
C ALA A 194 7.87 -2.53 15.53
N ASP A 195 8.47 -3.19 16.53
CA ASP A 195 9.34 -4.36 16.34
C ASP A 195 8.55 -5.68 16.48
N PHE A 196 8.38 -6.37 15.36
CA PHE A 196 7.69 -7.66 15.30
C PHE A 196 8.61 -8.87 15.54
N SER A 197 9.89 -8.66 15.86
CA SER A 197 10.85 -9.75 16.07
C SER A 197 10.41 -10.77 17.12
N ARG A 198 9.63 -10.34 18.13
CA ARG A 198 9.06 -11.19 19.18
C ARG A 198 8.09 -12.27 18.68
N PHE A 199 7.50 -12.10 17.49
CA PHE A 199 6.55 -13.06 16.91
C PHE A 199 7.21 -14.08 16.00
N THR A 200 8.54 -14.12 16.00
CA THR A 200 9.32 -14.97 15.08
C THR A 200 10.16 -15.97 15.85
N GLN A 201 10.52 -17.08 15.20
CA GLN A 201 11.39 -18.09 15.82
C GLN A 201 12.58 -18.42 14.93
N THR A 202 13.78 -18.47 15.50
CA THR A 202 14.97 -18.96 14.81
C THR A 202 15.59 -20.12 15.57
N THR A 203 16.03 -21.15 14.84
CA THR A 203 16.80 -22.25 15.39
C THR A 203 18.15 -22.41 14.68
N GLY A 204 19.12 -22.99 15.37
CA GLY A 204 20.40 -23.40 14.77
C GLY A 204 21.42 -22.29 14.50
N GLY A 205 21.09 -21.01 14.73
CA GLY A 205 22.02 -19.89 14.62
C GLY A 205 21.34 -18.54 14.77
N GLU A 206 22.02 -17.50 14.29
CA GLU A 206 21.43 -16.16 14.17
C GLU A 206 20.44 -16.15 12.99
N GLY A 207 19.34 -15.41 13.13
CA GLY A 207 18.24 -15.37 12.16
C GLY A 207 18.43 -14.33 11.05
N PRO A 208 17.35 -14.05 10.29
CA PRO A 208 17.31 -12.97 9.32
C PRO A 208 17.55 -11.60 9.96
N THR A 209 17.99 -10.64 9.16
CA THR A 209 18.07 -9.23 9.57
C THR A 209 16.68 -8.61 9.55
N PHE A 210 16.25 -8.04 10.68
CA PHE A 210 14.97 -7.34 10.81
C PHE A 210 15.10 -5.87 11.16
N SER A 211 14.03 -5.15 10.85
CA SER A 211 13.83 -3.75 11.22
C SER A 211 12.35 -3.51 11.50
N GLU A 212 12.08 -2.46 12.26
CA GLU A 212 10.73 -2.11 12.71
C GLU A 212 9.85 -1.70 11.52
N ASN A 213 8.56 -2.01 11.60
CA ASN A 213 7.58 -1.67 10.56
C ASN A 213 6.89 -0.33 10.87
N PRO A 214 6.60 0.50 9.84
CA PRO A 214 5.97 1.79 10.03
C PRO A 214 4.44 1.66 10.21
N PHE A 215 3.90 2.39 11.17
CA PHE A 215 2.46 2.50 11.43
C PHE A 215 2.01 3.96 11.39
N ILE A 216 0.76 4.18 11.02
CA ILE A 216 0.07 5.46 11.19
C ILE A 216 -0.82 5.31 12.43
N GLY A 217 -0.46 5.95 13.52
CA GLY A 217 -1.04 5.73 14.84
C GLY A 217 0.03 5.65 15.94
N GLY A 218 -0.33 5.01 17.06
CA GLY A 218 0.63 4.61 18.08
C GLY A 218 1.27 3.24 17.80
N ASP A 219 2.18 2.80 18.66
CA ASP A 219 2.74 1.44 18.60
C ASP A 219 1.62 0.40 18.91
N PRO A 220 1.28 -0.52 17.98
CA PRO A 220 0.26 -1.54 18.23
C PRO A 220 0.63 -2.51 19.37
N LEU A 221 1.92 -2.63 19.71
CA LEU A 221 2.41 -3.53 20.77
C LEU A 221 2.08 -3.04 22.18
N ASP A 222 1.69 -1.78 22.34
CA ASP A 222 1.22 -1.25 23.62
C ASP A 222 0.00 -2.03 24.16
N ALA A 223 -0.75 -2.71 23.29
CA ALA A 223 -1.85 -3.59 23.69
C ALA A 223 -1.42 -4.84 24.46
N LEU A 224 -0.14 -5.23 24.37
CA LEU A 224 0.38 -6.43 25.01
C LEU A 224 1.00 -6.14 26.39
N ILE A 225 1.05 -4.88 26.82
CA ILE A 225 1.57 -4.51 28.14
C ILE A 225 0.54 -4.91 29.23
N PRO A 226 0.94 -5.64 30.29
CA PRO A 226 0.01 -6.09 31.33
C PRO A 226 -0.79 -4.94 31.97
N GLY A 227 -2.11 -4.93 31.73
CA GLY A 227 -3.03 -3.86 32.14
C GLY A 227 -3.58 -3.02 30.98
N GLY A 228 -2.95 -3.08 29.81
CA GLY A 228 -3.56 -2.83 28.51
C GLY A 228 -4.38 -4.06 28.14
N GLY A 229 -5.70 -3.96 28.11
CA GLY A 229 -6.50 -5.07 27.56
C GLY A 229 -6.27 -5.18 26.05
N VAL A 230 -6.77 -6.26 25.45
CA VAL A 230 -6.93 -6.44 23.98
C VAL A 230 -7.58 -5.22 23.28
N ALA A 231 -8.18 -4.31 24.05
CA ALA A 231 -8.77 -3.05 23.63
C ALA A 231 -7.76 -1.88 23.43
N ALA A 232 -6.51 -1.97 23.88
CA ALA A 232 -5.59 -0.82 23.90
C ALA A 232 -4.95 -0.47 22.54
N ALA A 233 -4.91 -1.38 21.57
CA ALA A 233 -4.53 -1.07 20.17
C ALA A 233 -5.73 -0.76 19.27
N ASN A 234 -6.94 -1.16 19.67
CA ASN A 234 -8.11 -1.25 18.80
C ASN A 234 -9.32 -0.43 19.30
N THR A 235 -9.14 0.46 20.28
CA THR A 235 -10.21 1.37 20.71
C THR A 235 -9.74 2.81 20.70
N LEU A 236 -10.59 3.71 20.19
CA LEU A 236 -10.43 5.16 20.11
C LEU A 236 -9.98 5.87 21.41
N SER A 237 -9.92 5.16 22.54
CA SER A 237 -9.74 5.72 23.88
C SER A 237 -8.30 5.81 24.37
N SER A 238 -7.35 5.09 23.75
CA SER A 238 -5.93 5.07 24.15
C SER A 238 -5.03 5.93 23.27
N ILE A 239 -5.42 6.20 22.02
CA ILE A 239 -4.66 6.99 21.05
C ILE A 239 -5.47 8.26 20.70
N PRO A 240 -4.87 9.47 20.73
CA PRO A 240 -5.56 10.68 20.31
C PRO A 240 -6.12 10.56 18.88
N LEU A 241 -7.39 10.93 18.69
CA LEU A 241 -8.11 10.84 17.41
C LEU A 241 -7.40 11.55 16.25
N ASP A 242 -6.66 12.62 16.56
CA ASP A 242 -5.85 13.41 15.64
C ASP A 242 -4.51 12.75 15.25
N THR A 243 -4.23 11.54 15.77
CA THR A 243 -2.97 10.81 15.51
C THR A 243 -3.17 9.42 14.93
N GLN A 244 -4.42 8.96 14.76
CA GLN A 244 -4.74 7.61 14.29
C GLN A 244 -5.56 7.63 13.01
N VAL A 245 -5.59 6.49 12.30
CA VAL A 245 -6.50 6.28 11.19
C VAL A 245 -7.92 6.06 11.74
N VAL A 246 -8.91 6.70 11.13
CA VAL A 246 -10.33 6.59 11.53
C VAL A 246 -11.19 6.15 10.37
N ALA A 247 -11.83 4.99 10.50
CA ALA A 247 -12.85 4.47 9.59
C ALA A 247 -14.25 4.77 10.15
N SER A 248 -15.18 5.18 9.29
CA SER A 248 -16.58 5.39 9.68
C SER A 248 -17.54 4.71 8.72
N TYR A 249 -18.60 4.13 9.28
CA TYR A 249 -19.67 3.49 8.53
C TYR A 249 -20.97 3.49 9.35
N GLY A 250 -22.10 3.81 8.71
CA GLY A 250 -23.41 3.72 9.36
C GLY A 250 -23.56 4.66 10.57
N GLY A 251 -22.89 5.80 10.57
CA GLY A 251 -22.88 6.78 11.66
C GLY A 251 -22.05 6.37 12.88
N THR A 252 -21.27 5.29 12.78
CA THR A 252 -20.31 4.86 13.82
C THR A 252 -18.90 4.94 13.26
N SER A 253 -17.93 5.24 14.13
CA SER A 253 -16.52 5.32 13.77
C SER A 253 -15.69 4.39 14.64
N SER A 254 -14.62 3.87 14.05
CA SER A 254 -13.60 3.11 14.72
C SER A 254 -12.23 3.57 14.24
N GLY A 255 -11.24 3.53 15.12
CA GLY A 255 -9.90 3.98 14.80
C GLY A 255 -8.84 3.15 15.49
N GLY A 256 -7.61 3.29 15.02
CA GLY A 256 -6.47 2.55 15.54
C GLY A 256 -5.21 2.77 14.71
N SER A 257 -4.16 2.04 15.07
CA SER A 257 -2.89 2.08 14.37
C SER A 257 -2.92 1.17 13.14
N TRP A 258 -2.65 1.74 11.97
CA TRP A 258 -2.65 1.00 10.70
C TRP A 258 -1.23 0.82 10.20
N LEU A 259 -0.87 -0.40 9.79
CA LEU A 259 0.40 -0.69 9.16
C LEU A 259 0.48 0.06 7.83
N TYR A 260 1.54 0.84 7.62
CA TYR A 260 1.84 1.39 6.30
C TYR A 260 2.53 0.31 5.46
N ASP A 261 1.76 -0.32 4.59
CA ASP A 261 2.15 -1.53 3.87
C ASP A 261 2.22 -1.25 2.36
N MET A 262 3.43 -1.06 1.87
CA MET A 262 3.67 -0.90 0.43
C MET A 262 3.45 -2.20 -0.35
N GLY A 263 3.47 -3.38 0.28
CA GLY A 263 3.15 -4.67 -0.32
C GLY A 263 1.65 -4.94 -0.48
N ALA A 264 0.79 -4.18 0.20
CA ALA A 264 -0.66 -4.37 0.15
C ALA A 264 -1.29 -3.61 -1.03
N MET A 265 -1.89 -4.33 -1.98
CA MET A 265 -2.65 -3.71 -3.09
C MET A 265 -3.94 -3.03 -2.63
N THR A 266 -4.53 -3.48 -1.53
CA THR A 266 -5.81 -3.00 -1.02
C THR A 266 -5.74 -2.80 0.48
N SER A 267 -6.53 -1.88 0.99
CA SER A 267 -6.60 -1.59 2.42
C SER A 267 -7.43 -2.64 3.14
N ILE A 268 -7.04 -2.96 4.38
CA ILE A 268 -7.65 -4.03 5.18
C ILE A 268 -8.01 -3.48 6.55
N ILE A 269 -9.15 -3.90 7.09
CA ILE A 269 -9.50 -3.72 8.49
C ILE A 269 -9.74 -5.08 9.16
N SER A 270 -9.45 -5.18 10.45
CA SER A 270 -9.79 -6.37 11.23
C SER A 270 -11.30 -6.57 11.33
N GLU A 271 -11.70 -7.82 11.59
CA GLU A 271 -13.09 -8.17 11.88
C GLU A 271 -13.62 -7.40 13.10
N GLN A 272 -12.76 -7.14 14.09
CA GLN A 272 -13.12 -6.33 15.26
C GLN A 272 -13.47 -4.89 14.86
N GLN A 273 -12.68 -4.25 14.01
CA GLN A 273 -12.95 -2.88 13.54
C GLN A 273 -14.24 -2.81 12.73
N ALA A 274 -14.47 -3.78 11.84
CA ALA A 274 -15.73 -3.89 11.10
C ALA A 274 -16.93 -4.08 12.05
N ALA A 275 -16.80 -4.94 13.04
CA ALA A 275 -17.87 -5.24 14.00
C ALA A 275 -18.23 -4.03 14.87
N LEU A 276 -17.26 -3.18 15.23
CA LEU A 276 -17.52 -1.91 15.92
C LEU A 276 -18.40 -0.96 15.09
N MET A 277 -18.36 -1.08 13.76
CA MET A 277 -19.22 -0.33 12.83
C MET A 277 -20.48 -1.11 12.42
N GLY A 278 -20.78 -2.24 13.07
CA GLY A 278 -21.98 -3.04 12.81
C GLY A 278 -21.87 -3.93 11.57
N VAL A 279 -20.67 -4.18 11.04
CA VAL A 279 -20.41 -5.05 9.90
C VAL A 279 -19.70 -6.32 10.36
N THR A 280 -20.23 -7.49 10.02
CA THR A 280 -19.67 -8.79 10.43
C THR A 280 -19.74 -9.80 9.29
N TYR A 281 -18.89 -10.82 9.28
CA TYR A 281 -19.07 -11.93 8.35
C TYR A 281 -20.40 -12.66 8.58
N SER A 282 -21.08 -13.04 7.49
CA SER A 282 -22.23 -13.93 7.58
C SER A 282 -21.78 -15.37 7.84
N GLU A 283 -22.62 -16.16 8.51
CA GLU A 283 -22.44 -17.61 8.61
C GLU A 283 -22.77 -18.31 7.28
N ASP A 284 -23.53 -17.66 6.40
CA ASP A 284 -23.89 -18.14 5.07
C ASP A 284 -22.88 -17.67 4.01
N THR A 285 -22.91 -18.33 2.84
CA THR A 285 -22.14 -17.90 1.65
C THR A 285 -23.07 -17.44 0.54
N LEU A 286 -22.54 -16.63 -0.38
CA LEU A 286 -23.21 -16.33 -1.64
C LEU A 286 -23.43 -17.62 -2.48
N PRO A 287 -24.31 -17.59 -3.51
CA PRO A 287 -24.60 -18.77 -4.33
C PRO A 287 -23.39 -19.39 -5.03
N ASP A 288 -22.32 -18.63 -5.24
CA ASP A 288 -21.05 -19.08 -5.81
C ASP A 288 -20.07 -19.64 -4.74
N GLY A 289 -20.46 -19.62 -3.46
CA GLY A 289 -19.68 -20.12 -2.33
C GLY A 289 -18.73 -19.10 -1.73
N THR A 290 -18.73 -17.85 -2.20
CA THR A 290 -17.88 -16.79 -1.64
C THR A 290 -18.48 -16.17 -0.37
N PRO A 291 -17.63 -15.67 0.55
CA PRO A 291 -18.11 -15.02 1.76
C PRO A 291 -18.72 -13.64 1.48
N PHE A 292 -19.59 -13.19 2.37
CA PHE A 292 -20.15 -11.83 2.35
C PHE A 292 -20.36 -11.32 3.78
N LEU A 293 -20.60 -10.01 3.88
CA LEU A 293 -20.74 -9.30 5.14
C LEU A 293 -22.22 -8.99 5.42
N GLU A 294 -22.63 -9.15 6.67
CA GLU A 294 -23.87 -8.61 7.22
C GLU A 294 -23.64 -7.16 7.69
N GLY A 295 -24.70 -6.35 7.67
CA GLY A 295 -24.61 -4.94 8.07
C GLY A 295 -24.24 -3.96 6.95
N ALA A 296 -23.63 -4.44 5.86
CA ALA A 296 -23.37 -3.67 4.64
C ALA A 296 -24.25 -4.14 3.46
N PRO A 297 -24.79 -3.24 2.62
CA PRO A 297 -25.50 -3.62 1.39
C PRO A 297 -24.62 -4.44 0.46
N LEU A 298 -25.16 -5.48 -0.18
CA LEU A 298 -24.42 -6.31 -1.14
C LEU A 298 -23.88 -5.52 -2.35
N GLU A 299 -24.52 -4.41 -2.70
CA GLU A 299 -24.07 -3.52 -3.79
C GLU A 299 -22.83 -2.70 -3.44
N ASP A 300 -22.55 -2.53 -2.14
CA ASP A 300 -21.36 -1.85 -1.61
C ASP A 300 -20.29 -2.87 -1.20
N GLN A 301 -20.46 -4.16 -1.52
CA GLN A 301 -19.52 -5.22 -1.19
C GLN A 301 -18.75 -5.73 -2.40
N PHE A 302 -17.56 -6.24 -2.14
CA PHE A 302 -16.70 -6.88 -3.14
C PHE A 302 -15.96 -8.06 -2.53
N GLN A 303 -15.40 -8.94 -3.38
CA GLN A 303 -14.56 -10.06 -2.94
C GLN A 303 -13.23 -10.02 -3.67
N LEU A 304 -12.14 -10.27 -2.94
CA LEU A 304 -10.80 -10.41 -3.49
C LEU A 304 -10.15 -11.70 -3.01
N GLN A 305 -9.33 -12.29 -3.87
CA GLN A 305 -8.39 -13.32 -3.42
C GLN A 305 -7.14 -12.63 -2.86
N VAL A 306 -6.85 -12.87 -1.59
CA VAL A 306 -5.64 -12.41 -0.92
C VAL A 306 -4.69 -13.58 -0.79
N GLY A 307 -3.40 -13.35 -1.07
CA GLY A 307 -2.33 -14.32 -0.93
C GLY A 307 -1.27 -13.84 0.06
N GLY A 308 -0.62 -14.78 0.73
CA GLY A 308 0.48 -14.50 1.65
C GLY A 308 1.20 -15.76 2.10
N VAL A 309 1.96 -15.63 3.18
CA VAL A 309 2.59 -16.75 3.88
C VAL A 309 1.50 -17.71 4.37
N GLY A 310 1.54 -18.97 3.94
CA GLY A 310 0.52 -19.99 4.22
C GLY A 310 -0.61 -20.17 3.20
N GLY A 311 -0.64 -19.42 2.07
CA GLY A 311 -1.53 -19.70 0.93
C GLY A 311 -2.42 -18.53 0.47
N THR A 312 -3.52 -18.86 -0.22
CA THR A 312 -4.51 -17.87 -0.70
C THR A 312 -5.89 -18.13 -0.12
N THR A 313 -6.65 -17.06 0.11
CA THR A 313 -8.03 -17.10 0.59
C THR A 313 -8.89 -16.02 -0.07
N THR A 314 -10.20 -16.27 -0.20
CA THR A 314 -11.15 -15.25 -0.69
C THR A 314 -11.70 -14.47 0.49
N VAL A 315 -11.60 -13.15 0.43
CA VAL A 315 -11.92 -12.21 1.49
C VAL A 315 -13.03 -11.28 1.01
N ALA A 316 -14.00 -10.99 1.87
CA ALA A 316 -15.03 -9.99 1.59
C ALA A 316 -14.59 -8.60 2.05
N GLY A 317 -14.99 -7.59 1.28
CA GLY A 317 -14.78 -6.18 1.59
C GLY A 317 -16.05 -5.37 1.36
N PHE A 318 -16.02 -4.12 1.82
CA PHE A 318 -17.11 -3.18 1.64
C PHE A 318 -16.58 -1.73 1.52
N LEU A 319 -17.46 -0.82 1.13
CA LEU A 319 -17.16 0.61 1.07
C LEU A 319 -17.49 1.27 2.41
N LEU A 320 -16.48 1.84 3.07
CA LEU A 320 -16.65 2.71 4.23
C LEU A 320 -17.37 4.00 3.82
N ASP A 321 -18.09 4.66 4.73
CA ASP A 321 -18.60 5.99 4.44
C ASP A 321 -17.44 6.99 4.35
N THR A 322 -16.52 6.93 5.33
CA THR A 322 -15.27 7.69 5.31
C THR A 322 -14.10 6.89 5.87
N LEU A 323 -12.89 7.18 5.38
CA LEU A 323 -11.62 6.78 5.97
C LEU A 323 -10.73 8.03 6.10
N THR A 324 -10.24 8.33 7.29
CA THR A 324 -9.52 9.56 7.58
C THR A 324 -8.09 9.27 8.02
N LEU A 325 -7.12 9.90 7.39
CA LEU A 325 -5.70 9.87 7.75
C LEU A 325 -5.31 11.19 8.43
N PRO A 326 -4.63 11.13 9.59
CA PRO A 326 -4.15 12.32 10.29
C PRO A 326 -2.95 12.92 9.55
N THR A 327 -2.82 14.24 9.57
CA THR A 327 -1.68 14.95 8.99
C THR A 327 -1.00 15.85 10.02
N VAL A 328 0.30 16.07 9.85
CA VAL A 328 1.11 16.94 10.72
C VAL A 328 0.68 18.40 10.59
N GLU A 329 0.14 18.79 9.43
CA GLU A 329 -0.40 20.12 9.17
C GLU A 329 -1.71 20.40 9.94
N GLY A 330 -2.36 19.36 10.49
CA GLY A 330 -3.62 19.46 11.22
C GLY A 330 -4.87 19.37 10.34
N GLU A 331 -4.69 19.26 9.02
CA GLU A 331 -5.76 19.13 8.03
C GLU A 331 -5.82 17.68 7.51
N PRO A 332 -6.75 16.84 7.98
CA PRO A 332 -6.74 15.42 7.65
C PRO A 332 -7.07 15.16 6.18
N ILE A 333 -6.60 14.01 5.68
CA ILE A 333 -6.99 13.48 4.37
C ILE A 333 -8.16 12.52 4.59
N THR A 334 -9.31 12.80 3.99
CA THR A 334 -10.53 12.00 4.14
C THR A 334 -10.92 11.38 2.81
N TYR A 335 -11.00 10.06 2.75
CA TYR A 335 -11.50 9.31 1.61
C TYR A 335 -12.99 9.02 1.80
N THR A 336 -13.83 9.36 0.81
CA THR A 336 -15.24 8.97 0.81
C THR A 336 -15.43 7.66 0.04
N LYS A 337 -16.35 6.81 0.50
CA LYS A 337 -16.60 5.49 -0.13
C LYS A 337 -15.33 4.64 -0.27
N ALA A 338 -14.46 4.72 0.74
CA ALA A 338 -13.17 4.05 0.74
C ALA A 338 -13.33 2.51 0.79
N PRO A 339 -12.82 1.76 -0.19
CA PRO A 339 -12.91 0.31 -0.20
C PRO A 339 -11.90 -0.31 0.78
N VAL A 340 -12.39 -1.23 1.62
CA VAL A 340 -11.56 -2.03 2.54
C VAL A 340 -11.98 -3.49 2.54
N LEU A 341 -11.01 -4.40 2.65
CA LEU A 341 -11.27 -5.80 2.98
C LEU A 341 -11.44 -5.98 4.49
N VAL A 342 -12.20 -7.00 4.90
CA VAL A 342 -12.32 -7.40 6.30
C VAL A 342 -11.53 -8.70 6.50
N LEU A 343 -10.37 -8.61 7.15
CA LEU A 343 -9.50 -9.76 7.40
C LEU A 343 -8.67 -9.51 8.67
N ASP A 344 -8.70 -10.48 9.58
CA ASP A 344 -7.80 -10.47 10.73
C ASP A 344 -6.37 -10.80 10.30
N ILE A 345 -5.48 -9.82 10.48
CA ILE A 345 -4.03 -10.00 10.37
C ILE A 345 -3.50 -10.13 11.79
N ALA A 346 -3.24 -11.37 12.19
CA ALA A 346 -2.87 -11.72 13.54
C ALA A 346 -1.49 -12.38 13.60
N VAL A 347 -0.74 -12.07 14.66
CA VAL A 347 0.54 -12.68 15.01
C VAL A 347 0.45 -13.27 16.41
N GLU A 348 1.17 -14.37 16.65
CA GLU A 348 1.24 -15.04 17.95
C GLU A 348 2.70 -15.18 18.38
N ASP A 349 2.98 -14.77 19.61
CA ASP A 349 4.31 -14.89 20.20
C ASP A 349 4.56 -16.37 20.54
N PRO A 350 5.54 -17.03 19.90
CA PRO A 350 5.71 -18.48 20.03
C PRO A 350 6.17 -18.93 21.41
N ASP A 351 6.70 -18.01 22.23
CA ASP A 351 7.21 -18.32 23.57
C ASP A 351 6.14 -18.10 24.65
N THR A 352 5.31 -17.08 24.50
CA THR A 352 4.29 -16.68 25.49
C THR A 352 2.86 -17.08 25.12
N GLY A 353 2.57 -17.22 23.83
CA GLY A 353 1.21 -17.40 23.28
C GLY A 353 0.40 -16.10 23.23
N ASP A 354 1.03 -14.94 23.46
CA ASP A 354 0.37 -13.63 23.33
C ASP A 354 0.00 -13.40 21.86
N GLN A 355 -1.26 -13.02 21.61
CA GLN A 355 -1.75 -12.72 20.26
C GLN A 355 -1.98 -11.22 20.07
N LEU A 356 -1.66 -10.73 18.88
CA LEU A 356 -1.97 -9.37 18.43
C LEU A 356 -2.66 -9.45 17.07
N THR A 357 -3.82 -8.80 16.96
CA THR A 357 -4.48 -8.55 15.67
C THR A 357 -4.36 -7.08 15.34
N LEU A 358 -3.84 -6.77 14.14
CA LEU A 358 -3.69 -5.39 13.67
C LEU A 358 -5.06 -4.76 13.43
N ALA A 359 -5.20 -3.46 13.74
CA ALA A 359 -6.45 -2.74 13.49
C ALA A 359 -6.74 -2.66 11.99
N GLY A 360 -5.72 -2.35 11.19
CA GLY A 360 -5.81 -2.31 9.75
C GLY A 360 -4.46 -2.19 9.04
N ILE A 361 -4.54 -2.22 7.72
CA ILE A 361 -3.43 -2.04 6.79
C ILE A 361 -3.82 -0.91 5.83
N LEU A 362 -2.95 0.09 5.70
CA LEU A 362 -3.06 1.11 4.67
C LEU A 362 -2.46 0.57 3.37
N GLY A 363 -3.33 0.14 2.47
CA GLY A 363 -2.93 -0.38 1.17
C GLY A 363 -2.69 0.71 0.13
N MET A 364 -1.99 0.33 -0.94
CA MET A 364 -1.61 1.25 -2.01
C MET A 364 -2.80 1.75 -2.83
N ASN A 365 -3.99 1.14 -2.72
CA ASN A 365 -5.19 1.62 -3.43
C ASN A 365 -5.56 3.06 -3.06
N LEU A 366 -5.22 3.51 -1.84
CA LEU A 366 -5.49 4.87 -1.36
C LEU A 366 -4.43 5.90 -1.78
N ILE A 367 -3.26 5.44 -2.25
CA ILE A 367 -2.07 6.28 -2.43
C ILE A 367 -1.56 6.25 -3.87
N LEU A 368 -1.66 5.12 -4.54
CA LEU A 368 -1.22 4.91 -5.92
C LEU A 368 -2.44 4.82 -6.86
N PRO A 369 -2.22 4.89 -8.18
CA PRO A 369 -3.28 4.63 -9.14
C PRO A 369 -3.96 3.29 -8.86
N ASN A 370 -5.27 3.26 -9.00
CA ASN A 370 -6.11 2.14 -8.59
C ASN A 370 -7.12 1.79 -9.68
N PHE A 371 -7.73 0.62 -9.57
CA PHE A 371 -8.68 0.14 -10.57
C PHE A 371 -9.85 -0.61 -9.95
N GLU A 372 -10.98 -0.52 -10.62
CA GLU A 372 -12.14 -1.31 -10.28
C GLU A 372 -11.99 -2.72 -10.89
N ILE A 373 -12.12 -3.77 -10.09
CA ILE A 373 -11.73 -5.12 -10.50
C ILE A 373 -12.63 -5.76 -11.56
N ASN A 374 -13.92 -5.41 -11.59
CA ASN A 374 -14.91 -5.97 -12.50
C ASN A 374 -14.88 -5.30 -13.89
N THR A 375 -14.59 -4.01 -13.93
CA THR A 375 -14.63 -3.16 -15.12
C THR A 375 -13.24 -2.84 -15.66
N LEU A 376 -12.20 -3.01 -14.83
CA LEU A 376 -10.82 -2.61 -15.08
C LEU A 376 -10.70 -1.11 -15.37
N ASP A 377 -11.64 -0.32 -14.86
CA ASP A 377 -11.61 1.13 -14.97
C ASP A 377 -10.46 1.67 -14.13
N LEU A 378 -9.50 2.31 -14.79
CA LEU A 378 -8.28 2.84 -14.19
C LEU A 378 -8.54 4.23 -13.64
N ARG A 379 -8.04 4.50 -12.43
CA ARG A 379 -8.11 5.79 -11.77
C ARG A 379 -6.71 6.27 -11.42
N ALA A 380 -6.43 7.51 -11.80
CA ALA A 380 -5.22 8.21 -11.43
C ALA A 380 -5.14 8.40 -9.90
N SER A 381 -3.93 8.52 -9.37
CA SER A 381 -3.74 8.82 -7.95
C SER A 381 -4.12 10.28 -7.66
N ALA A 382 -4.62 10.51 -6.45
CA ALA A 382 -4.74 11.85 -5.87
C ALA A 382 -3.37 12.51 -5.59
N PHE A 383 -2.28 11.75 -5.72
CA PHE A 383 -0.92 12.19 -5.44
C PHE A 383 -0.01 11.97 -6.65
N ASP A 384 0.80 12.97 -6.96
CA ASP A 384 1.84 12.89 -7.99
C ASP A 384 3.13 12.29 -7.43
N PHE A 385 3.48 12.66 -6.20
CA PHE A 385 4.64 12.14 -5.49
C PHE A 385 4.28 11.67 -4.11
N ILE A 386 4.85 10.52 -3.74
CA ILE A 386 4.76 9.94 -2.43
C ILE A 386 6.17 9.70 -1.93
N THR A 387 6.49 10.27 -0.76
CA THR A 387 7.83 10.26 -0.20
C THR A 387 7.80 9.69 1.20
N PHE A 388 8.41 8.53 1.40
CA PHE A 388 8.59 7.95 2.73
C PHE A 388 10.02 8.21 3.21
N ASP A 389 10.20 9.13 4.15
CA ASP A 389 11.48 9.44 4.80
C ASP A 389 11.59 8.67 6.13
N GLU A 390 12.22 7.50 6.07
CA GLU A 390 12.27 6.56 7.20
C GLU A 390 12.94 7.17 8.45
N PRO A 391 14.08 7.89 8.36
CA PRO A 391 14.70 8.47 9.54
C PRO A 391 13.88 9.55 10.24
N SER A 392 13.01 10.25 9.50
CA SER A 392 12.13 11.27 10.05
C SER A 392 10.77 10.71 10.47
N GLY A 393 10.44 9.49 10.05
CA GLY A 393 9.11 8.89 10.23
C GLY A 393 8.02 9.71 9.55
N LEU A 394 8.27 10.22 8.33
CA LEU A 394 7.31 11.04 7.61
C LEU A 394 6.95 10.41 6.27
N LEU A 395 5.65 10.26 6.04
CA LEU A 395 5.07 9.98 4.74
C LEU A 395 4.54 11.29 4.15
N GLY A 396 5.31 11.87 3.23
CA GLY A 396 4.94 13.06 2.47
C GLY A 396 4.11 12.72 1.23
N LEU A 397 3.06 13.48 0.99
CA LEU A 397 2.13 13.35 -0.13
C LEU A 397 2.05 14.67 -0.88
N THR A 398 2.41 14.66 -2.16
CA THR A 398 2.25 15.81 -3.07
C THR A 398 1.01 15.58 -3.93
N LEU A 399 0.10 16.54 -3.95
CA LEU A 399 -1.18 16.44 -4.63
C LEU A 399 -1.01 16.38 -6.16
N ASN A 400 -1.88 15.59 -6.78
CA ASN A 400 -2.16 15.67 -8.19
C ASN A 400 -3.27 16.72 -8.43
N PRO A 401 -2.96 17.87 -9.04
CA PRO A 401 -3.94 18.94 -9.25
C PRO A 401 -5.05 18.59 -10.25
N ASP A 402 -4.88 17.54 -11.07
CA ASP A 402 -5.86 17.14 -12.08
C ASP A 402 -6.92 16.16 -11.52
N VAL A 403 -6.64 15.52 -10.39
CA VAL A 403 -7.53 14.52 -9.74
C VAL A 403 -8.16 15.06 -8.48
N VAL A 404 -7.39 15.84 -7.72
CA VAL A 404 -7.91 16.47 -6.51
C VAL A 404 -8.60 17.75 -6.91
N ASP A 405 -9.92 17.76 -6.80
CA ASP A 405 -10.66 19.01 -6.71
C ASP A 405 -10.30 19.61 -5.34
N ILE A 406 -9.27 20.46 -5.31
CA ILE A 406 -8.91 21.22 -4.13
C ILE A 406 -10.04 22.23 -3.93
N THR A 407 -11.12 21.76 -3.31
CA THR A 407 -12.19 22.59 -2.78
C THR A 407 -11.55 23.43 -1.69
N LEU A 408 -11.09 24.62 -2.09
CA LEU A 408 -10.63 25.63 -1.16
C LEU A 408 -11.80 25.92 -0.20
N PRO A 409 -11.55 26.15 1.10
CA PRO A 409 -12.62 26.59 1.99
C PRO A 409 -13.30 27.83 1.38
N GLY A 410 -14.60 27.73 1.09
CA GLY A 410 -15.35 28.77 0.39
C GLY A 410 -15.48 28.63 -1.13
N ASP A 411 -14.85 27.65 -1.77
CA ASP A 411 -15.05 27.28 -3.18
C ASP A 411 -16.26 26.33 -3.28
N TYR A 412 -17.45 26.90 -3.12
CA TYR A 412 -18.71 26.18 -3.12
C TYR A 412 -19.11 25.62 -4.48
N ASN A 413 -18.45 26.06 -5.56
CA ASN A 413 -18.70 25.54 -6.90
C ASN A 413 -17.65 24.52 -7.38
N GLY A 414 -16.57 24.32 -6.63
CA GLY A 414 -15.52 23.34 -6.92
C GLY A 414 -14.78 23.63 -8.22
N ASN A 415 -14.43 24.90 -8.48
CA ASN A 415 -13.66 25.26 -9.67
C ASN A 415 -12.19 25.57 -9.39
N GLY A 416 -11.76 25.38 -8.14
CA GLY A 416 -10.43 25.68 -7.65
C GLY A 416 -10.20 27.16 -7.37
N VAL A 417 -11.22 28.02 -7.39
CA VAL A 417 -11.10 29.46 -7.13
C VAL A 417 -12.23 29.93 -6.24
N VAL A 418 -11.89 30.54 -5.09
CA VAL A 418 -12.87 31.18 -4.22
C VAL A 418 -13.16 32.58 -4.77
N ASP A 419 -14.26 32.73 -5.50
CA ASP A 419 -14.66 34.00 -6.10
C ASP A 419 -16.15 34.33 -5.88
N ALA A 420 -16.66 35.27 -6.69
CA ALA A 420 -18.03 35.74 -6.57
C ALA A 420 -19.07 34.70 -7.03
N ALA A 421 -18.68 33.67 -7.78
CA ALA A 421 -19.55 32.56 -8.15
C ALA A 421 -19.90 31.71 -6.93
N ASP A 422 -18.95 31.48 -6.02
CA ASP A 422 -19.21 30.75 -4.77
C ASP A 422 -20.17 31.49 -3.86
N TYR A 423 -20.01 32.82 -3.78
CA TYR A 423 -20.94 33.66 -3.06
C TYR A 423 -22.39 33.47 -3.53
N THR A 424 -22.61 33.25 -4.83
CA THR A 424 -23.96 33.02 -5.35
C THR A 424 -24.52 31.68 -4.88
N ILE A 425 -23.70 30.64 -4.75
CA ILE A 425 -24.13 29.35 -4.20
C ILE A 425 -24.49 29.48 -2.73
N TRP A 426 -23.64 30.14 -1.91
CA TRP A 426 -23.98 30.42 -0.52
C TRP A 426 -25.26 31.24 -0.38
N GLN A 427 -25.40 32.29 -1.20
CA GLN A 427 -26.57 33.16 -1.15
C GLN A 427 -27.86 32.41 -1.50
N ASP A 428 -27.82 31.53 -2.50
CA ASP A 428 -28.98 30.76 -2.95
C ASP A 428 -29.35 29.64 -1.96
N SER A 429 -28.37 29.12 -1.21
CA SER A 429 -28.57 28.07 -0.20
C SER A 429 -28.71 28.58 1.24
N PHE A 430 -28.63 29.90 1.48
CA PHE A 430 -28.66 30.46 2.84
C PHE A 430 -29.93 30.08 3.64
N GLY A 431 -29.71 29.48 4.81
CA GLY A 431 -30.74 28.96 5.71
C GLY A 431 -31.24 27.56 5.36
N SER A 432 -30.69 26.92 4.33
CA SER A 432 -31.02 25.56 3.92
C SER A 432 -30.41 24.54 4.88
N MET A 433 -31.19 23.50 5.18
CA MET A 433 -30.73 22.27 5.86
C MET A 433 -30.75 21.05 4.93
N ASP A 434 -31.22 21.24 3.68
CA ASP A 434 -31.40 20.17 2.70
C ASP A 434 -30.41 20.32 1.52
N ASP A 435 -30.09 21.55 1.16
CA ASP A 435 -29.09 21.92 0.14
C ASP A 435 -27.86 22.49 0.86
N LEU A 436 -26.87 21.62 1.05
CA LEU A 436 -25.66 21.88 1.83
C LEU A 436 -24.45 22.20 0.94
N ALA A 437 -24.68 22.61 -0.33
CA ALA A 437 -23.61 22.93 -1.26
C ALA A 437 -22.66 24.03 -0.77
N ALA A 438 -23.12 24.89 0.16
CA ALA A 438 -22.31 25.91 0.80
C ALA A 438 -22.16 25.75 2.33
N ASP A 439 -22.35 24.53 2.86
CA ASP A 439 -22.08 24.23 4.28
C ASP A 439 -20.58 24.04 4.50
N GLY A 440 -19.85 25.15 4.47
CA GLY A 440 -18.39 25.19 4.56
C GLY A 440 -17.84 24.74 5.92
N ASN A 441 -18.65 24.74 6.98
CA ASN A 441 -18.25 24.25 8.30
C ASN A 441 -18.80 22.86 8.66
N GLY A 442 -19.67 22.28 7.81
CA GLY A 442 -20.18 20.93 7.93
C GLY A 442 -21.15 20.72 9.10
N ASN A 443 -21.87 21.75 9.54
CA ASN A 443 -22.79 21.65 10.68
C ASN A 443 -24.23 21.22 10.30
N GLY A 444 -24.48 20.97 9.01
CA GLY A 444 -25.79 20.59 8.48
C GLY A 444 -26.74 21.76 8.25
N ILE A 445 -26.26 23.01 8.25
CA ILE A 445 -27.03 24.21 7.88
C ILE A 445 -26.13 25.25 7.21
N VAL A 446 -26.53 25.75 6.05
CA VAL A 446 -25.84 26.88 5.40
C VAL A 446 -26.22 28.18 6.10
N ASP A 447 -25.30 28.82 6.81
CA ASP A 447 -25.55 30.04 7.55
C ASP A 447 -24.44 31.11 7.45
N ALA A 448 -24.41 32.05 8.39
CA ALA A 448 -23.44 33.15 8.38
C ALA A 448 -22.02 32.72 8.74
N ALA A 449 -21.83 31.57 9.39
CA ALA A 449 -20.51 31.01 9.63
C ALA A 449 -19.87 30.59 8.31
N ASP A 450 -20.63 30.00 7.40
CA ASP A 450 -20.14 29.61 6.06
C ASP A 450 -19.76 30.81 5.22
N TYR A 451 -20.56 31.88 5.27
CA TYR A 451 -20.18 33.15 4.65
C TYR A 451 -18.80 33.65 5.10
N THR A 452 -18.49 33.48 6.39
CA THR A 452 -17.22 33.92 6.95
C THR A 452 -16.07 33.09 6.37
N ILE A 453 -16.28 31.80 6.16
CA ILE A 453 -15.33 30.91 5.48
C ILE A 453 -15.07 31.39 4.05
N TRP A 454 -16.12 31.66 3.26
CA TRP A 454 -15.95 32.22 1.91
C TRP A 454 -15.22 33.57 1.94
N GLN A 455 -15.61 34.47 2.84
CA GLN A 455 -15.02 35.80 2.94
C GLN A 455 -13.53 35.75 3.29
N ASP A 456 -13.14 34.89 4.23
CA ASP A 456 -11.76 34.75 4.69
C ASP A 456 -10.83 34.17 3.61
N ASN A 457 -11.41 33.44 2.66
CA ASN A 457 -10.69 32.77 1.58
C ASN A 457 -10.87 33.42 0.20
N PHE A 458 -11.62 34.52 0.11
CA PHE A 458 -11.93 35.18 -1.17
C PHE A 458 -10.66 35.59 -1.93
N GLY A 459 -10.56 35.13 -3.17
CA GLY A 459 -9.42 35.36 -4.06
C GLY A 459 -8.32 34.29 -3.95
N ASN A 460 -8.47 33.29 -3.08
CA ASN A 460 -7.61 32.12 -3.10
C ASN A 460 -7.87 31.31 -4.38
N THR A 461 -6.80 30.90 -5.02
CA THR A 461 -6.81 30.04 -6.22
C THR A 461 -5.94 28.83 -5.93
N SER A 462 -6.45 27.63 -6.20
CA SER A 462 -5.62 26.45 -6.27
C SER A 462 -4.72 26.60 -7.50
N ALA A 463 -3.49 26.11 -7.43
CA ALA A 463 -2.55 26.23 -8.57
C ALA A 463 -3.00 25.43 -9.82
N ALA A 464 -4.16 24.76 -9.75
CA ALA A 464 -4.73 23.88 -10.76
C ALA A 464 -5.56 24.60 -11.84
N SER A 465 -5.99 25.85 -11.63
CA SER A 465 -6.95 26.49 -12.54
C SER A 465 -6.27 27.14 -13.75
N GLY A 466 -5.84 26.29 -14.68
CA GLY A 466 -5.32 26.76 -15.96
C GLY A 466 -5.14 25.66 -16.97
N LEU A 467 -6.19 24.91 -17.33
CA LEU A 467 -6.38 24.27 -18.65
C LEU A 467 -7.77 23.57 -18.70
N SER A 468 -8.81 24.29 -19.10
CA SER A 468 -10.10 23.67 -19.47
C SER A 468 -10.07 23.15 -20.91
N ASN A 469 -10.64 21.96 -21.10
CA ASN A 469 -10.89 21.22 -22.35
C ASN A 469 -9.69 20.62 -23.10
N PHE A 470 -9.28 19.41 -22.71
CA PHE A 470 -8.67 18.47 -23.64
C PHE A 470 -9.73 17.47 -24.15
N THR A 471 -10.06 17.59 -25.43
CA THR A 471 -10.76 16.52 -26.15
C THR A 471 -9.79 15.35 -26.25
N ILE A 472 -10.11 14.22 -25.65
CA ILE A 472 -9.37 12.96 -25.82
C ILE A 472 -9.38 12.64 -27.31
N ILE A 473 -8.23 12.75 -27.99
CA ILE A 473 -8.04 12.28 -29.36
C ILE A 473 -7.59 10.82 -29.23
N PRO A 474 -8.39 9.83 -29.67
CA PRO A 474 -7.97 8.44 -29.65
C PRO A 474 -6.83 8.26 -30.66
N GLU A 475 -5.64 7.93 -30.19
CA GLU A 475 -4.60 7.42 -31.09
C GLU A 475 -4.80 5.92 -31.36
N PRO A 476 -4.46 5.42 -32.56
CA PRO A 476 -4.81 4.07 -32.97
C PRO A 476 -4.08 3.02 -32.13
N ALA A 477 -4.86 2.08 -31.59
CA ALA A 477 -4.42 0.92 -30.82
C ALA A 477 -3.18 0.23 -31.42
N SER A 478 -2.08 0.29 -30.68
CA SER A 478 -0.91 -0.57 -30.87
C SER A 478 -1.03 -1.77 -29.93
N LEU A 479 -1.38 -2.91 -30.52
CA LEU A 479 -1.47 -4.25 -29.95
C LEU A 479 -0.38 -4.61 -28.93
N LEU A 480 -0.77 -5.18 -27.78
CA LEU A 480 0.03 -6.13 -27.02
C LEU A 480 -0.88 -7.21 -26.39
N MET A 481 -0.33 -8.42 -26.30
CA MET A 481 -1.03 -9.70 -26.42
C MET A 481 -1.68 -10.17 -25.12
N VAL A 482 -2.91 -10.67 -25.25
CA VAL A 482 -3.62 -11.48 -24.26
C VAL A 482 -3.32 -12.96 -24.50
N SER A 483 -2.83 -13.67 -23.49
CA SER A 483 -2.79 -15.14 -23.48
C SER A 483 -3.76 -15.70 -22.43
N GLY A 484 -5.00 -15.94 -22.89
CA GLY A 484 -5.66 -17.26 -22.83
C GLY A 484 -6.26 -17.77 -21.51
N LEU A 485 -7.56 -17.49 -21.33
CA LEU A 485 -8.53 -18.24 -20.51
C LEU A 485 -8.48 -19.78 -20.73
N GLY A 486 -8.66 -20.54 -19.65
CA GLY A 486 -9.02 -21.97 -19.67
C GLY A 486 -10.28 -22.26 -18.87
N VAL A 487 -11.44 -22.37 -19.55
CA VAL A 487 -12.73 -22.77 -18.97
C VAL A 487 -12.81 -24.30 -18.78
N LEU A 488 -13.33 -24.68 -17.61
CA LEU A 488 -13.99 -25.94 -17.20
C LEU A 488 -14.34 -26.96 -18.29
N MET A 489 -14.07 -28.26 -18.05
CA MET A 489 -15.04 -29.32 -18.37
C MET A 489 -14.88 -30.60 -17.53
N ALA A 490 -16.02 -31.06 -17.03
CA ALA A 490 -16.23 -32.21 -16.17
C ALA A 490 -15.89 -33.56 -16.84
N SER A 491 -15.18 -34.43 -16.11
CA SER A 491 -14.98 -35.83 -16.51
C SER A 491 -16.13 -36.72 -16.02
N ARG A 492 -17.09 -37.04 -16.90
CA ARG A 492 -18.01 -38.18 -16.73
C ARG A 492 -17.44 -39.44 -17.42
N ARG A 493 -17.08 -40.41 -16.58
CA ARG A 493 -17.16 -41.88 -16.72
C ARG A 493 -16.85 -42.51 -18.08
N ARG A 494 -15.76 -43.28 -18.14
CA ARG A 494 -15.53 -44.34 -19.13
C ARG A 494 -15.94 -45.69 -18.54
N ASN A 495 -16.80 -46.43 -19.23
CA ASN A 495 -16.86 -47.89 -19.13
C ASN A 495 -16.12 -48.50 -20.34
N PRO A 496 -15.49 -49.68 -20.18
CA PRO A 496 -14.54 -50.23 -21.13
C PRO A 496 -15.23 -51.17 -22.12
N ILE A 497 -14.75 -51.22 -23.37
CA ILE A 497 -14.92 -52.41 -24.22
C ILE A 497 -13.61 -52.71 -24.94
N THR A 498 -13.30 -53.99 -24.89
CA THR A 498 -12.21 -54.81 -25.40
C THR A 498 -12.07 -54.91 -26.93
N CYS A 499 -10.85 -55.37 -27.27
CA CYS A 499 -10.33 -55.94 -28.52
C CYS A 499 -9.85 -54.96 -29.59
#